data_AF-A0A392V6H6-F1
#
_entry.id   AF-A0A392V6H6-F1
#
_cell.length_a   1.000
_cell.length_b   1.000
_cell.length_c   1.000
_cell.angle_alpha   90.00
_cell.angle_beta   90.00
_cell.angle_gamma   90.00
#
_symmetry.space_group_name_H-M   'P 1'
#
loop_
_entity.id
_entity.type
_entity.pdbx_description
1 polymer ?
#
loop_
_entity_poly.entity_id
_entity_poly.type
_entity_poly.pdbx_seq_one_letter_code
_entity_poly.pdbx_strand_id
1 'polypeptide(L)' 'NFAAQAKELREMGEALGKARNDLEDQEGRHAEEKKNLEEEFRKLQSAMTPAESEPDSVRELTTRAALVERIQH' A
#
# COMPACT_ATOMS: atom_id res chain seq x y z
N ASN A 1 -3.67 47.62 -13.54
CA ASN A 1 -2.35 48.17 -13.17
C ASN A 1 -1.34 47.04 -13.22
N PHE A 2 -0.26 47.19 -14.00
CA PHE A 2 0.83 46.21 -14.14
C PHE A 2 1.43 45.74 -12.80
N ALA A 3 1.52 46.63 -11.81
CA ALA A 3 2.05 46.30 -10.48
C ALA A 3 1.20 45.26 -9.74
N ALA A 4 -0.13 45.26 -9.94
CA ALA A 4 -1.01 44.27 -9.33
C ALA A 4 -0.79 42.87 -9.95
N GLN A 5 -0.68 42.79 -11.27
CA GLN A 5 -0.40 41.53 -11.97
C GLN A 5 0.99 40.97 -11.60
N ALA A 6 2.01 41.82 -11.47
CA ALA A 6 3.33 41.40 -11.04
C ALA A 6 3.33 40.85 -9.61
N LYS A 7 2.49 41.39 -8.73
CA LYS A 7 2.31 40.90 -7.37
C LYS A 7 1.62 39.53 -7.37
N GLU A 8 0.52 39.38 -8.10
CA GLU A 8 -0.21 38.11 -8.21
C GLU A 8 0.66 36.98 -8.78
N LEU A 9 1.47 37.27 -9.81
CA LEU A 9 2.40 36.29 -10.37
C LEU A 9 3.47 35.84 -9.36
N ARG A 10 3.94 36.74 -8.51
CA ARG A 10 4.89 36.38 -7.45
C ARG A 10 4.24 35.47 -6.41
N GLU A 11 3.05 35.83 -5.92
CA GLU A 11 2.31 35.06 -4.92
C GLU A 11 1.95 33.67 -5.46
N MET A 12 1.56 33.58 -6.74
CA MET A 12 1.32 32.30 -7.41
C MET A 12 2.60 31.46 -7.51
N GLY A 13 3.74 32.08 -7.82
CA GLY A 13 5.04 31.40 -7.87
C GLY A 13 5.44 30.84 -6.50
N GLU A 14 5.23 31.60 -5.42
CA GLU A 14 5.48 31.15 -4.05
C GLU A 14 4.56 29.98 -3.66
N ALA A 15 3.26 30.08 -3.99
CA ALA A 15 2.29 29.01 -3.74
C ALA A 15 2.62 27.72 -4.51
N LEU A 16 3.02 27.84 -5.78
CA LEU A 16 3.45 26.70 -6.59
C LEU A 16 4.74 26.07 -6.05
N GLY A 17 5.69 26.88 -5.59
CA GLY A 17 6.90 26.41 -4.93
C GLY A 17 6.60 25.60 -3.67
N LYS A 18 5.71 26.10 -2.82
CA LYS A 18 5.26 25.38 -1.62
C LYS A 18 4.56 24.06 -1.98
N ALA A 19 3.62 24.10 -2.93
CA ALA A 19 2.88 22.91 -3.35
C ALA A 19 3.80 21.82 -3.93
N ARG A 20 4.86 22.21 -4.64
CA ARG A 20 5.86 21.26 -5.15
C ARG A 20 6.63 20.57 -4.02
N ASN A 21 7.07 21.32 -3.01
CA ASN A 21 7.78 20.73 -1.87
C ASN A 21 6.86 19.81 -1.06
N ASP A 22 5.62 20.24 -0.81
CA ASP A 22 4.62 19.42 -0.11
C ASP A 22 4.34 18.10 -0.85
N LEU A 23 4.35 18.12 -2.20
CA LEU A 23 4.20 16.92 -3.03
C LEU A 23 5.41 15.98 -2.91
N GLU A 24 6.64 16.52 -2.98
CA GLU A 24 7.88 15.73 -2.81
C GLU A 24 7.91 15.04 -1.43
N ASP A 25 7.52 15.75 -0.37
CA ASP A 25 7.41 15.21 0.98
C ASP A 25 6.31 14.13 1.09
N GLN A 26 5.21 14.25 0.35
CA GLN A 26 4.17 13.24 0.28
C GLN A 26 4.63 11.98 -0.47
N GLU A 27 5.32 12.15 -1.59
CA GLU A 27 5.87 11.03 -2.37
C GLU A 27 6.89 10.24 -1.54
N GLY A 28 7.76 10.92 -0.78
CA GLY A 28 8.70 10.29 0.14
C GLY A 28 8.01 9.44 1.21
N ARG A 29 7.01 10.02 1.90
CA ARG A 29 6.21 9.30 2.91
C ARG A 29 5.47 8.10 2.32
N HIS A 30 4.84 8.28 1.16
CA HIS A 30 4.12 7.20 0.48
C HIS A 30 5.05 6.06 0.05
N ALA A 31 6.27 6.37 -0.41
CA ALA A 31 7.27 5.35 -0.74
C ALA A 31 7.69 4.54 0.50
N GLU A 32 7.88 5.21 1.64
CA GLU A 32 8.21 4.56 2.91
C GLU A 32 7.06 3.68 3.42
N GLU A 33 5.82 4.20 3.43
CA GLU A 33 4.62 3.45 3.81
C GLU A 33 4.44 2.20 2.94
N LYS A 34 4.61 2.33 1.62
CA LYS A 34 4.54 1.21 0.69
C LYS A 34 5.58 0.14 1.01
N LYS A 35 6.83 0.53 1.25
CA LYS A 35 7.90 -0.40 1.62
C LYS A 35 7.57 -1.15 2.91
N ASN A 36 7.05 -0.45 3.92
CA ASN A 36 6.65 -1.05 5.19
C ASN A 36 5.51 -2.05 5.00
N LEU A 37 4.51 -1.70 4.18
CA LEU A 37 3.39 -2.60 3.88
C LEU A 37 3.84 -3.86 3.13
N GLU A 38 4.75 -3.73 2.16
CA GLU A 38 5.34 -4.88 1.45
C GLU A 38 6.12 -5.80 2.39
N GLU A 39 6.83 -5.23 3.37
CA GLU A 39 7.54 -6.00 4.40
C GLU A 39 6.57 -6.76 5.31
N GLU A 40 5.55 -6.09 5.83
CA GLU A 40 4.53 -6.73 6.68
C GLU A 40 3.74 -7.79 5.92
N PHE A 41 3.42 -7.55 4.64
CA PHE A 41 2.79 -8.55 3.78
C PHE A 41 3.67 -9.79 3.61
N ARG A 42 4.99 -9.61 3.43
CA ARG A 42 5.94 -10.74 3.34
C ARG A 42 5.99 -11.52 4.65
N LYS A 43 6.05 -10.83 5.79
CA LYS A 43 6.03 -11.48 7.12
C LYS A 43 4.74 -12.28 7.32
N LEU A 44 3.61 -11.69 6.98
CA LEU A 44 2.30 -12.37 7.05
C LEU A 44 2.28 -13.60 6.14
N GLN A 45 2.74 -13.48 4.90
CA GLN A 45 2.81 -14.61 3.98
C GLN A 45 3.70 -15.73 4.53
N SER A 46 4.86 -15.40 5.11
CA SER A 46 5.73 -16.39 5.77
C SER A 46 5.06 -17.06 6.98
N ALA A 47 4.33 -16.30 7.80
CA ALA A 47 3.62 -16.84 8.95
C ALA A 47 2.41 -17.71 8.57
N MET A 48 1.76 -17.40 7.44
CA MET A 48 0.65 -18.16 6.89
C MET A 48 1.10 -19.32 5.99
N THR A 49 2.38 -19.43 5.66
CA THR A 49 2.88 -20.58 4.91
C THR A 49 2.75 -21.79 5.83
N PRO A 50 1.98 -22.83 5.46
CA PRO A 50 1.88 -24.05 6.25
C PRO A 50 3.27 -24.51 6.65
N ALA A 51 3.49 -24.78 7.94
CA ALA A 51 4.74 -25.38 8.36
C ALA A 51 4.92 -26.69 7.59
N GLU A 52 6.13 -27.04 7.16
CA GLU A 52 6.41 -28.39 6.60
C GLU A 52 6.00 -29.53 7.56
N SER A 53 5.80 -29.20 8.84
CA SER A 53 5.31 -30.06 9.90
C SER A 53 3.79 -30.02 10.13
N GLU A 54 3.02 -29.23 9.36
CA GLU A 54 1.56 -29.36 9.39
C GLU A 54 1.18 -30.76 8.91
N PRO A 55 0.47 -31.56 9.73
CA PRO A 55 0.17 -32.93 9.35
C PRO A 55 -0.74 -32.92 8.12
N ASP A 56 -0.49 -33.85 7.19
CA ASP A 56 -1.26 -34.00 5.95
C ASP A 56 -2.77 -34.02 6.19
N SER A 57 -3.21 -34.48 7.37
CA SER A 57 -4.61 -34.46 7.80
C SER A 57 -5.25 -33.06 7.81
N VAL A 58 -4.51 -32.00 8.15
CA VAL A 58 -5.01 -30.62 8.15
C VAL A 58 -5.12 -30.08 6.72
N ARG A 59 -4.17 -30.43 5.85
CA ARG A 59 -4.21 -30.11 4.42
C ARG A 59 -5.36 -30.87 3.71
N GLU A 60 -5.59 -32.12 4.08
CA GLU A 60 -6.67 -32.95 3.54
C GLU A 60 -8.04 -32.44 3.98
N LEU A 61 -8.18 -31.97 5.23
CA LEU A 61 -9.40 -31.33 5.73
C LEU A 61 -9.73 -30.04 4.97
N THR A 62 -8.74 -29.18 4.74
CA THR A 62 -8.92 -27.95 3.94
C THR A 62 -9.38 -28.29 2.52
N THR A 63 -8.78 -29.31 1.91
CA THR A 63 -9.15 -29.80 0.57
C THR A 63 -10.58 -30.37 0.55
N ARG A 64 -10.97 -31.14 1.58
CA ARG A 64 -12.34 -31.67 1.70
C ARG A 64 -13.37 -30.57 1.91
N ALA A 65 -13.07 -29.56 2.73
CA ALA A 65 -13.97 -28.43 2.96
C ALA A 65 -14.28 -27.68 1.64
N ALA A 66 -13.25 -27.39 0.84
CA ALA A 66 -13.41 -26.76 -0.47
C ALA A 66 -14.22 -27.62 -1.47
N LEU A 67 -14.06 -28.95 -1.42
CA LEU A 67 -14.85 -29.88 -2.22
C LEU A 67 -16.32 -29.93 -1.80
N VAL A 68 -16.59 -29.94 -0.49
CA VAL A 68 -17.96 -29.94 0.06
C VAL A 68 -18.68 -28.65 -0.30
N GLU A 69 -18.03 -27.49 -0.14
CA GLU A 69 -18.56 -26.19 -0.56
C GLU A 69 -18.97 -26.19 -2.04
N ARG A 70 -18.13 -26.78 -2.90
CA ARG A 70 -18.36 -26.87 -4.35
C ARG A 70 -19.45 -27.88 -4.76
N ILE A 71 -19.84 -28.79 -3.87
CA ILE A 71 -20.94 -29.75 -4.08
C ILE A 71 -22.26 -29.20 -3.52
N GLN A 72 -22.18 -28.35 -2.50
CA GLN A 72 -23.35 -27.76 -1.83
C GLN A 72 -23.86 -26.48 -2.52
N HIS A 73 -23.07 -25.90 -3.42
CA HIS A 73 -23.43 -24.78 -4.29
C HIS A 73 -23.64 -25.23 -5.74
#